data_AF-A0A662TMY1-F1
#
_entry.id   AF-A0A662TMY1-F1
#
_cell.length_a   1.000
_cell.length_b   1.000
_cell.length_c   1.000
_cell.angle_alpha   90.00
_cell.angle_beta   90.00
_cell.angle_gamma   90.00
#
_symmetry.space_group_name_H-M   'P 1'
#
loop_
_entity.id
_entity.type
_entity.pdbx_description
1 polymer ?
#
loop_
_entity_poly.entity_id
_entity_poly.type
_entity_poly.pdbx_seq_one_letter_code
_entity_poly.pdbx_strand_id
1 'polypeptide(L)'
;MRKQPGIVKVVSKKLPWLEHIIESSKVAKDLNYEKQLLFHVPKGSLCVACKGSKMLCGKRRCPLLSQIYAYLRNRYGYDKEHVEGDSPPSVFIGRIGYPYVYAGPLVPPLRGNTSIYDFP
;
A
#
# COMPACT_ATOMS: atom_id res chain seq x y z
N MET A 1 5.27 20.31 23.87
CA MET A 1 5.68 19.37 22.80
C MET A 1 5.30 17.95 23.20
N ARG A 2 4.35 17.28 22.53
CA ARG A 2 4.02 15.87 22.81
C ARG A 2 5.09 14.98 22.16
N LYS A 3 5.92 14.29 22.95
CA LYS A 3 6.83 13.25 22.44
C LYS A 3 6.00 12.20 21.72
N GLN A 4 6.17 12.04 20.40
CA GLN A 4 5.51 10.98 19.66
C GLN A 4 6.03 9.62 20.18
N PRO A 5 5.15 8.64 20.48
CA PRO A 5 5.59 7.32 20.88
C PRO A 5 6.32 6.63 19.72
N GLY A 6 7.40 5.91 20.03
CA GLY A 6 8.15 5.14 19.02
C GLY A 6 7.26 4.13 18.31
N ILE A 7 7.53 3.89 17.02
CA ILE A 7 6.72 3.02 16.12
C ILE A 7 6.35 1.68 16.76
N VAL A 8 7.30 1.04 17.47
CA VAL A 8 7.08 -0.22 18.21
C VAL A 8 5.89 -0.10 19.19
N LYS A 9 5.82 0.97 19.98
CA LYS A 9 4.73 1.20 20.95
C LYS A 9 3.39 1.43 20.26
N VAL A 10 3.39 2.16 19.14
CA VAL A 10 2.17 2.41 18.35
C VAL A 10 1.61 1.10 17.80
N VAL A 11 2.48 0.24 17.26
CA VAL A 11 2.08 -1.03 16.64
C VAL A 11 1.68 -2.06 17.69
N SER A 12 2.43 -2.19 18.78
CA SER A 12 2.06 -3.08 19.91
C SER A 12 0.67 -2.75 20.45
N LYS A 13 0.36 -1.45 20.63
CA LYS A 13 -0.98 -1.00 21.05
C LYS A 13 -2.09 -1.36 20.06
N LYS A 14 -1.81 -1.38 18.75
CA LYS A 14 -2.79 -1.78 17.72
C LYS A 14 -2.97 -3.30 17.64
N LEU A 15 -1.92 -4.07 17.88
CA LEU A 15 -1.88 -5.53 17.73
C LEU A 15 -1.36 -6.17 19.03
N PRO A 16 -2.11 -6.07 20.14
CA PRO A 16 -1.63 -6.54 21.46
C PRO A 16 -1.34 -8.04 21.50
N TRP A 17 -2.03 -8.84 20.67
CA TRP A 17 -1.80 -10.29 20.55
C TRP A 17 -0.50 -10.67 19.83
N LEU A 18 0.21 -9.71 19.22
CA LEU A 18 1.52 -9.90 18.58
C LEU A 18 2.66 -9.23 19.35
N GLU A 19 2.42 -8.71 20.55
CA GLU A 19 3.41 -7.91 21.29
C GLU A 19 4.76 -8.64 21.47
N HIS A 20 4.70 -9.94 21.74
CA HIS A 20 5.87 -10.82 21.90
C HIS A 20 6.70 -11.02 20.61
N ILE A 21 6.20 -10.59 19.45
CA ILE A 21 6.90 -10.68 18.15
C ILE A 21 7.42 -9.30 17.73
N ILE A 22 6.84 -8.21 18.25
CA ILE A 22 7.16 -6.82 17.87
C ILE A 22 8.33 -6.31 18.72
N GLU A 23 9.47 -7.00 18.67
CA GLU A 23 10.66 -6.63 19.45
C GLU A 23 11.56 -5.62 18.73
N SER A 24 11.50 -5.61 17.39
CA SER A 24 12.36 -4.75 16.56
C SER A 24 11.57 -3.70 15.78
N SER A 25 12.23 -2.55 15.54
CA SER A 25 11.69 -1.48 14.70
C SER A 25 11.36 -1.97 13.28
N LYS A 26 12.12 -2.93 12.75
CA LYS A 26 11.89 -3.52 11.42
C LYS A 26 10.58 -4.30 11.36
N VAL A 27 10.37 -5.20 12.32
CA VAL A 27 9.13 -5.98 12.44
C VAL A 27 7.93 -5.07 12.70
N ALA A 28 8.10 -4.04 13.54
CA ALA A 28 7.05 -3.05 13.77
C ALA A 28 6.68 -2.27 12.49
N LYS A 29 7.66 -1.91 11.64
CA LYS A 29 7.39 -1.26 10.34
C LYS A 29 6.66 -2.17 9.36
N ASP A 30 6.93 -3.47 9.37
CA ASP A 30 6.23 -4.44 8.52
C ASP A 30 4.79 -4.70 8.99
N LEU A 31 4.56 -4.68 10.30
CA LEU A 31 3.24 -4.86 10.90
C LEU A 31 2.41 -3.56 10.97
N ASN A 32 3.03 -2.39 10.79
CA ASN A 32 2.34 -1.11 10.66
C ASN A 32 1.79 -0.95 9.23
N TYR A 33 0.91 -1.86 8.82
CA TYR A 33 0.27 -1.77 7.51
C TYR A 33 -0.58 -0.50 7.42
N GLU A 34 -0.52 0.16 6.25
CA GLU A 34 -1.40 1.29 5.96
C GLU A 34 -2.82 0.81 5.70
N LYS A 35 -3.82 1.63 6.06
CA LYS A 35 -5.24 1.33 5.83
C LYS A 35 -5.57 1.10 4.35
N GLN A 36 -4.70 1.51 3.43
CA GLN A 36 -4.83 1.30 1.99
C GLN A 36 -4.79 -0.19 1.57
N LEU A 37 -4.29 -1.09 2.41
CA LEU A 37 -4.29 -2.54 2.17
C LEU A 37 -5.46 -3.28 2.85
N LEU A 38 -6.52 -2.58 3.26
CA LEU A 38 -7.71 -3.22 3.81
C LEU A 38 -8.62 -3.73 2.69
N PHE A 39 -8.86 -5.03 2.67
CA PHE A 39 -9.75 -5.68 1.71
C PHE A 39 -11.06 -6.09 2.39
N HIS A 40 -12.19 -5.65 1.83
CA HIS A 40 -13.47 -6.18 2.24
C HIS A 40 -13.76 -7.47 1.46
N VAL A 41 -13.86 -8.56 2.18
CA VAL A 41 -14.15 -9.88 1.64
C VAL A 41 -15.56 -10.25 2.09
N PRO A 42 -16.48 -10.60 1.17
CA PRO A 42 -17.86 -10.91 1.55
C PRO A 42 -17.91 -12.14 2.48
N LYS A 43 -18.85 -12.11 3.43
CA LYS A 43 -19.11 -13.24 4.34
C LYS A 43 -19.46 -14.48 3.52
N GLY A 44 -18.88 -15.62 3.90
CA GLY A 44 -19.06 -16.89 3.17
C GLY A 44 -18.20 -17.04 1.90
N SER A 45 -17.36 -16.07 1.57
CA SER A 45 -16.44 -16.24 0.45
C SER A 45 -15.36 -17.30 0.71
N LEU A 46 -14.92 -17.94 -0.36
CA LEU A 46 -13.86 -18.95 -0.32
C LEU A 46 -12.45 -18.35 -0.16
N CYS A 47 -12.31 -17.02 -0.06
CA CYS A 47 -11.01 -16.34 -0.04
C CYS A 47 -10.12 -16.79 1.13
N VAL A 48 -10.71 -16.99 2.32
CA VAL A 48 -9.99 -17.45 3.52
C VAL A 48 -9.45 -18.88 3.36
N ALA A 49 -10.23 -19.75 2.73
CA ALA A 49 -9.84 -21.13 2.43
C ALA A 49 -8.86 -21.22 1.25
N CYS A 50 -9.04 -20.34 0.25
CA CYS A 50 -8.25 -20.27 -0.97
C CYS A 50 -6.84 -19.73 -0.72
N LYS A 51 -6.70 -18.73 0.16
CA LYS A 51 -5.45 -18.01 0.46
C LYS A 51 -4.68 -17.55 -0.80
N GLY A 52 -5.37 -17.40 -1.92
CA GLY A 52 -4.80 -16.99 -3.20
C GLY A 52 -4.09 -18.08 -4.01
N SER A 53 -3.97 -19.32 -3.51
CA SER A 53 -3.26 -20.41 -4.20
C SER A 53 -4.17 -21.48 -4.81
N LYS A 54 -5.37 -21.68 -4.25
CA LYS A 54 -6.27 -22.79 -4.65
C LYS A 54 -7.25 -22.47 -5.78
N MET A 55 -7.22 -21.26 -6.33
CA MET A 55 -8.10 -20.79 -7.42
C MET A 55 -9.62 -21.01 -7.21
N LEU A 56 -10.10 -21.11 -5.96
CA LEU A 56 -11.51 -21.43 -5.65
C LEU A 56 -12.54 -20.39 -6.15
N CYS A 57 -12.10 -19.18 -6.48
CA CYS A 57 -12.95 -18.11 -7.02
C CYS A 57 -13.00 -18.06 -8.56
N GLY A 58 -12.26 -18.94 -9.26
CA GLY A 58 -12.24 -19.02 -10.73
C GLY A 58 -11.63 -17.82 -11.47
N LYS A 59 -11.14 -16.79 -10.76
CA LYS A 59 -10.51 -15.63 -11.38
C LYS A 59 -9.11 -15.98 -11.90
N ARG A 60 -8.75 -15.44 -13.08
CA ARG A 60 -7.40 -15.60 -13.68
C ARG A 60 -6.27 -15.19 -12.74
N ARG A 61 -6.48 -14.17 -11.90
CA ARG A 61 -5.57 -13.76 -10.81
C ARG A 61 -6.38 -13.44 -9.56
N CYS A 62 -5.82 -13.72 -8.38
CA CYS A 62 -6.44 -13.37 -7.11
C CYS A 62 -6.39 -11.84 -6.91
N PRO A 63 -7.53 -11.16 -6.68
CA PRO A 63 -7.55 -9.71 -6.54
C PRO A 63 -6.76 -9.22 -5.30
N LEU A 64 -6.81 -9.99 -4.20
CA LEU A 64 -6.06 -9.72 -2.97
C LEU A 64 -4.56 -9.69 -3.25
N LEU A 65 -4.02 -10.78 -3.81
CA LEU A 65 -2.61 -10.87 -4.14
C LEU A 65 -2.19 -9.84 -5.19
N SER A 66 -3.01 -9.60 -6.23
CA SER A 66 -2.69 -8.64 -7.28
C SER A 66 -2.45 -7.24 -6.73
N GLN A 67 -3.29 -6.80 -5.78
CA GLN A 67 -3.12 -5.50 -5.13
C GLN A 67 -1.93 -5.49 -4.17
N ILE A 68 -1.71 -6.55 -3.39
CA ILE A 68 -0.53 -6.65 -2.52
C ILE A 68 0.76 -6.57 -3.34
N TYR A 69 0.84 -7.29 -4.47
CA TYR A 69 2.01 -7.21 -5.36
C TYR A 69 2.18 -5.82 -5.98
N ALA A 70 1.09 -5.16 -6.38
CA ALA A 70 1.15 -3.79 -6.89
C ALA A 70 1.65 -2.82 -5.80
N TYR A 71 1.16 -2.94 -4.57
CA TYR A 71 1.62 -2.15 -3.45
C TYR A 71 3.10 -2.41 -3.14
N LEU A 72 3.52 -3.66 -3.03
CA LEU A 72 4.92 -4.01 -2.74
C LEU A 72 5.88 -3.54 -3.84
N ARG A 73 5.46 -3.62 -5.10
CA ARG A 73 6.22 -3.07 -6.24
C ARG A 73 6.46 -1.57 -6.09
N ASN A 74 5.46 -0.83 -5.61
CA ASN A 74 5.51 0.62 -5.52
C ASN A 74 6.00 1.12 -4.14
N ARG A 75 6.11 0.24 -3.13
CA ARG A 75 6.48 0.60 -1.74
C ARG A 75 7.89 1.19 -1.63
N TYR A 76 8.81 0.78 -2.49
CA TYR A 76 10.24 1.10 -2.36
C TYR A 76 10.70 2.39 -3.08
N GLY A 77 9.79 3.19 -3.64
CA GLY A 77 10.12 4.37 -4.45
C GLY A 77 10.02 5.73 -3.76
N TYR A 78 9.33 5.83 -2.61
CA TYR A 78 8.83 7.12 -2.09
C TYR A 78 9.37 7.50 -0.70
N ASP A 79 10.51 6.94 -0.30
CA ASP A 79 11.02 7.06 1.08
C ASP A 79 11.77 8.39 1.36
N LYS A 80 11.49 9.44 0.58
CA LYS A 80 12.18 10.74 0.67
C LYS A 80 11.19 11.89 0.49
N GLU A 81 11.46 13.01 1.18
CA GLU A 81 10.80 14.31 0.95
C GLU A 81 11.01 14.85 -0.48
N HIS A 82 11.88 14.19 -1.26
CA HIS A 82 12.19 14.50 -2.64
C HIS A 82 11.68 13.36 -3.53
N VAL A 83 10.82 13.70 -4.47
CA VAL A 83 10.32 12.78 -5.50
C VAL A 83 11.01 13.15 -6.81
N GLU A 84 11.72 12.20 -7.41
CA GLU A 84 12.42 12.36 -8.69
C GLU A 84 11.87 11.35 -9.69
N GLY A 85 11.63 11.79 -10.92
CA GLY A 85 11.39 10.89 -12.04
C GLY A 85 11.26 11.64 -13.37
N ASP A 86 11.16 10.85 -14.44
CA ASP A 86 11.26 11.38 -15.80
C ASP A 86 9.94 12.01 -16.24
N SER A 87 10.04 13.12 -16.97
CA SER A 87 8.91 13.79 -17.58
C SER A 87 8.30 12.93 -18.70
N PRO A 88 6.96 12.95 -18.88
CA PRO A 88 6.05 13.99 -18.42
C PRO A 88 5.52 13.79 -16.99
N PRO A 89 5.70 14.78 -16.09
CA PRO A 89 5.14 14.71 -14.76
C PRO A 89 3.68 15.15 -14.84
N SER A 90 2.74 14.23 -14.71
CA SER A 90 1.32 14.58 -14.55
C SER A 90 0.97 14.72 -13.06
N VAL A 91 -0.15 15.37 -12.75
CA VAL A 91 -0.66 15.49 -11.38
C VAL A 91 -1.87 14.58 -11.23
N PHE A 92 -1.80 13.66 -10.28
CA PHE A 92 -2.93 12.82 -9.92
C PHE A 92 -3.87 13.58 -8.97
N ILE A 93 -5.16 13.64 -9.33
CA ILE A 93 -6.22 14.22 -8.50
C ILE A 93 -7.18 13.09 -8.11
N GLY A 94 -7.25 12.79 -6.82
CA GLY A 94 -8.09 11.74 -6.29
C GLY A 94 -9.57 12.12 -6.28
N ARG A 95 -10.45 11.13 -6.50
CA ARG A 95 -11.91 11.32 -6.44
C ARG A 95 -12.47 11.48 -5.01
N ILE A 96 -11.74 10.99 -4.01
CA ILE A 96 -12.23 10.90 -2.63
C ILE A 96 -11.96 12.22 -1.90
N GLY A 97 -12.97 12.77 -1.21
CA GLY A 97 -12.81 13.90 -0.29
C GLY A 97 -13.28 15.27 -0.79
N TYR A 98 -13.94 15.35 -1.97
CA TYR A 98 -14.38 16.64 -2.52
C TYR A 98 -15.15 17.52 -1.51
N PRO A 99 -14.83 18.82 -1.39
CA PRO A 99 -13.86 19.59 -2.20
C PRO A 99 -12.39 19.43 -1.78
N TYR A 100 -12.10 18.84 -0.63
CA TYR A 100 -10.75 18.62 -0.09
C TYR A 100 -10.19 17.27 -0.54
N VAL A 101 -9.78 17.21 -1.80
CA VAL A 101 -9.24 16.00 -2.43
C VAL A 101 -7.75 15.81 -2.18
N TYR A 102 -7.31 14.56 -2.23
CA TYR A 102 -5.89 14.23 -2.29
C TYR A 102 -5.34 14.53 -3.68
N ALA A 103 -4.20 15.23 -3.75
CA ALA A 103 -3.46 15.48 -4.98
C ALA A 103 -1.97 15.16 -4.77
N GLY A 104 -1.30 14.71 -5.82
CA GLY A 104 0.13 14.41 -5.77
C GLY A 104 0.75 14.25 -7.16
N PRO A 105 2.09 14.36 -7.28
CA PRO A 105 2.77 14.13 -8.55
C PRO A 105 2.65 12.66 -8.95
N LEU A 106 2.32 12.41 -10.22
CA LEU A 106 2.34 11.08 -10.81
C LEU A 106 3.72 10.87 -11.42
N VAL A 107 4.56 10.15 -10.67
CA VAL A 107 5.94 9.86 -11.08
C VAL A 107 6.03 8.41 -11.51
N PRO A 108 6.48 8.12 -12.74
CA PRO A 108 6.58 6.76 -13.24
C PRO A 108 7.63 5.97 -12.45
N PRO A 109 7.38 4.68 -12.13
CA PRO A 109 8.32 3.83 -11.39
C PRO A 109 9.51 3.35 -12.24
N LEU A 110 9.65 3.86 -13.46
CA LEU A 110 10.64 3.46 -14.47
C LEU A 110 11.34 4.73 -14.98
N ARG A 111 12.64 4.63 -15.26
CA ARG A 111 13.41 5.67 -15.95
C ARG A 111 13.54 5.34 -17.44
N GLY A 112 13.42 6.34 -18.32
CA GLY A 112 13.50 6.21 -19.78
C GLY A 112 12.35 6.90 -20.52
N ASN A 113 11.94 6.34 -21.66
CA ASN A 113 10.81 6.87 -22.43
C ASN A 113 9.49 6.58 -21.71
N THR A 114 8.92 7.60 -21.07
CA THR A 114 7.70 7.58 -20.28
C THR A 114 6.49 8.15 -21.03
N SER A 115 6.60 8.38 -22.35
CA SER A 115 5.50 8.93 -23.15
C SER A 115 4.21 8.12 -23.04
N ILE A 116 4.30 6.81 -22.79
CA ILE A 116 3.14 5.92 -22.64
C ILE A 116 2.16 6.37 -21.53
N TYR A 117 2.66 7.08 -20.51
CA TYR A 117 1.85 7.53 -19.37
C TYR A 117 1.06 8.82 -19.63
N ASP A 118 1.35 9.52 -20.73
CA ASP A 118 0.72 10.77 -21.14
C ASP A 118 -0.16 10.60 -22.41
N PHE A 119 -0.36 9.37 -22.87
CA PHE A 119 -1.32 9.11 -23.94
C PHE A 119 -2.76 9.26 -23.41
N PRO A 120 -3.63 9.99 -24.15
CA PRO A 120 -5.03 10.20 -23.76
C PRO A 120 -5.87 8.92 -23.79
#